data_AF-A0A928AB33-F1
#
_entry.id   AF-A0A928AB33-F1
#
_cell.length_a   1.000
_cell.length_b   1.000
_cell.length_c   1.000
_cell.angle_alpha   90.00
_cell.angle_beta   90.00
_cell.angle_gamma   90.00
#
_symmetry.space_group_name_H-M   'P 1'
#
loop_
_entity.id
_entity.type
_entity.pdbx_description
1 polymer ?
#
loop_
_entity_poly.entity_id
_entity_poly.type
_entity_poly.pdbx_seq_one_letter_code
_entity_poly.pdbx_strand_id
1 'polypeptide(L)'
;MALTALDIKDKTFKLKFRGYDEEEVNEFLDIVVDDYEDLVRRNHEQENRIKDLEDKLAYFDEMKESLSQSVILAQETAEKVKTSANDEAANLVSKANYDAQHLIDEAKSKANQILRDATDEAKRVAVETEDLKRQTRVFHQRLVAAIEGQLGLTNSPEWTELLQPTAVYLQNSDAAFREVVEKVLEEEVPETDDELSVDATRQFTPEEMEELQRRVEAGNKHLEETQKIAIVDDNEADSEINLNETQTFKLNIEE
;
A
#
# COMPACT_ATOMS: atom_id res chain seq x y z
N MET A 1 45.29 19.74 90.83
CA MET A 1 46.10 18.83 91.66
C MET A 1 46.54 19.57 92.92
N ALA A 2 46.66 18.89 94.07
CA ALA A 2 46.92 19.54 95.37
C ALA A 2 48.41 19.62 95.76
N LEU A 3 49.30 18.88 95.09
CA LEU A 3 50.76 18.87 95.29
C LEU A 3 51.45 18.55 93.94
N THR A 4 52.55 19.25 93.65
CA THR A 4 53.45 19.02 92.49
C THR A 4 54.73 18.30 92.92
N ALA A 5 55.49 17.74 91.98
CA ALA A 5 56.80 17.13 92.27
C ALA A 5 57.75 18.15 92.94
N LEU A 6 57.67 19.42 92.52
CA LEU A 6 58.40 20.52 93.13
C LEU A 6 57.96 20.79 94.59
N ASP A 7 56.66 20.69 94.87
CA ASP A 7 56.13 20.84 96.24
C ASP A 7 56.55 19.70 97.19
N ILE A 8 56.85 18.52 96.65
CA ILE A 8 57.38 17.37 97.41
C ILE A 8 58.86 17.59 97.72
N LYS A 9 59.63 18.09 96.74
CA LYS A 9 61.06 18.40 96.88
C LYS A 9 61.34 19.55 97.85
N ASP A 10 60.54 20.61 97.80
CA ASP A 10 60.72 21.80 98.65
C ASP A 10 60.09 21.62 100.06
N LYS A 11 59.61 20.43 100.39
CA LYS A 11 58.90 20.17 101.64
C LYS A 11 59.85 20.06 102.82
N THR A 12 59.75 21.02 103.74
CA THR A 12 60.47 20.98 105.02
C THR A 12 59.61 20.39 106.15
N PHE A 13 60.22 19.50 106.94
CA PHE A 13 59.57 18.86 108.09
C PHE A 13 60.10 19.42 109.41
N LYS A 14 59.25 19.48 110.44
CA LYS A 14 59.66 19.92 111.79
C LYS A 14 60.37 18.79 112.53
N LEU A 15 61.55 19.05 113.09
CA LEU A 15 62.26 18.08 113.92
C LEU A 15 61.56 17.89 115.28
N LYS A 16 61.48 16.64 115.74
CA LYS A 16 60.91 16.24 117.04
C LYS A 16 61.81 15.19 117.69
N PHE A 17 61.94 15.21 119.01
CA PHE A 17 62.76 14.23 119.75
C PHE A 17 62.25 12.80 119.48
N ARG A 18 63.12 11.92 118.95
CA ARG A 18 62.82 10.59 118.36
C ARG A 18 61.96 10.64 117.07
N GLY A 19 62.33 11.48 116.11
CA GLY A 19 61.77 11.50 114.76
C GLY A 19 62.46 10.52 113.80
N TYR A 20 62.00 10.49 112.54
CA TYR A 20 62.69 9.79 111.45
C TYR A 20 64.03 10.46 111.13
N ASP A 21 64.94 9.68 110.54
CA ASP A 21 66.22 10.19 110.05
C ASP A 21 66.00 11.11 108.85
N GLU A 22 66.66 12.26 108.83
CA GLU A 22 66.50 13.26 107.78
C GLU A 22 67.13 12.81 106.46
N GLU A 23 68.26 12.10 106.50
CA GLU A 23 68.94 11.60 105.28
C GLU A 23 68.11 10.50 104.61
N GLU A 24 67.60 9.54 105.39
CA GLU A 24 66.77 8.44 104.88
C GLU A 24 65.43 8.93 104.30
N VAL A 25 64.82 9.95 104.93
CA VAL A 25 63.59 10.57 104.44
C VAL A 25 63.85 11.36 103.15
N ASN A 26 64.96 12.10 103.05
CA ASN A 26 65.30 12.83 101.84
C ASN A 26 65.60 11.88 100.66
N GLU A 27 66.35 10.79 100.89
CA GLU A 27 66.64 9.79 99.86
C GLU A 27 65.35 9.11 99.35
N PHE A 28 64.39 8.84 100.25
CA PHE A 28 63.07 8.35 99.87
C PHE A 28 62.25 9.39 99.09
N LEU A 29 62.30 10.67 99.50
CA LEU A 29 61.59 11.74 98.81
C LEU A 29 62.14 11.98 97.39
N ASP A 30 63.44 11.83 97.16
CA ASP A 30 64.03 11.93 95.82
C ASP A 30 63.45 10.84 94.88
N ILE A 31 63.34 9.59 95.35
CA ILE A 31 62.71 8.50 94.57
C ILE A 31 61.23 8.80 94.31
N VAL A 32 60.51 9.32 95.32
CA VAL A 32 59.09 9.68 95.17
C VAL A 32 58.92 10.83 94.18
N VAL A 33 59.82 11.81 94.17
CA VAL A 33 59.79 12.93 93.20
C VAL A 33 59.97 12.41 91.79
N ASP A 34 60.97 11.56 91.54
CA ASP A 34 61.23 10.98 90.22
C ASP A 34 60.03 10.14 89.72
N ASP A 35 59.51 9.23 90.55
CA ASP A 35 58.34 8.41 90.22
C ASP A 35 57.09 9.26 89.96
N TYR A 36 56.92 10.36 90.71
CA TYR A 36 55.78 11.26 90.55
C TYR A 36 55.89 12.09 89.27
N GLU A 37 57.07 12.58 88.90
CA GLU A 37 57.31 13.24 87.61
C GLU A 37 57.02 12.29 86.45
N ASP A 38 57.49 11.05 86.53
CA ASP A 38 57.24 10.04 85.51
C ASP A 38 55.77 9.63 85.42
N LEU A 39 55.06 9.59 86.55
CA LEU A 39 53.62 9.36 86.58
C LEU A 39 52.86 10.50 85.91
N VAL A 40 53.20 11.76 86.22
CA VAL A 40 52.57 12.94 85.63
C VAL A 40 52.82 13.00 84.12
N ARG A 41 54.06 12.71 83.68
CA ARG A 41 54.42 12.63 82.26
C ARG A 41 53.59 11.59 81.52
N ARG A 42 53.55 10.36 82.05
CA ARG A 42 52.74 9.26 81.47
C ARG A 42 51.25 9.58 81.47
N ASN A 43 50.74 10.21 82.52
CA ASN A 43 49.34 10.62 82.59
C ASN A 43 49.02 11.63 81.48
N HIS A 44 49.88 12.63 81.27
CA HIS A 44 49.68 13.61 80.21
C HIS A 44 49.80 13.00 78.80
N GLU A 45 50.74 12.08 78.58
CA GLU A 45 50.83 11.32 77.32
C GLU A 45 49.58 10.47 77.07
N GLN A 46 49.06 9.82 78.11
CA GLN A 46 47.82 9.03 78.03
C GLN A 46 46.61 9.91 77.77
N GLU A 47 46.46 11.06 78.45
CA GLU A 47 45.38 12.02 78.19
C GLU A 47 45.42 12.52 76.74
N ASN A 48 46.61 12.89 76.25
CA ASN A 48 46.78 13.29 74.86
C ASN A 48 46.41 12.14 73.91
N ARG A 49 46.79 10.90 74.22
CA ARG A 49 46.44 9.73 73.40
C ARG A 49 44.94 9.43 73.41
N ILE A 50 44.28 9.55 74.55
CA ILE A 50 42.84 9.38 74.69
C ILE A 50 42.14 10.41 73.82
N LYS A 51 42.52 11.68 73.94
CA LYS A 51 41.95 12.76 73.11
C LYS A 51 42.12 12.49 71.61
N ASP A 52 43.31 12.06 71.21
CA ASP A 52 43.62 11.72 69.80
C ASP A 52 42.76 10.55 69.27
N LEU A 53 42.44 9.59 70.14
CA LEU A 53 41.59 8.44 69.82
C LEU A 53 40.10 8.84 69.79
N GLU A 54 39.67 9.69 70.72
CA GLU A 54 38.31 10.25 70.75
C GLU A 54 38.01 11.06 69.49
N ASP A 55 38.95 11.92 69.06
CA ASP A 55 38.82 12.72 67.84
C ASP A 55 38.72 11.82 66.59
N LYS A 56 39.52 10.75 66.52
CA LYS A 56 39.44 9.77 65.43
C LYS A 56 38.12 9.00 65.44
N LEU A 57 37.63 8.64 66.63
CA LEU A 57 36.38 7.90 66.77
C LEU A 57 35.19 8.76 66.32
N ALA A 58 35.17 10.04 66.72
CA ALA A 58 34.18 11.00 66.25
C ALA A 58 34.19 11.14 64.71
N TYR A 59 35.38 11.24 64.11
CA TYR A 59 35.52 11.26 62.65
C TYR A 59 34.97 10.00 61.97
N PHE A 60 35.27 8.82 62.52
CA PHE A 60 34.74 7.56 61.98
C PHE A 60 33.23 7.44 62.14
N ASP A 61 32.66 7.92 63.25
CA ASP A 61 31.22 7.94 63.46
C ASP A 61 30.51 8.88 62.47
N GLU A 62 31.06 10.07 62.23
CA GLU A 62 30.53 10.99 61.21
C GLU A 62 30.62 10.39 59.79
N MET A 63 31.75 9.77 59.45
CA MET A 63 31.92 9.09 58.17
C MET A 63 30.94 7.93 58.01
N LYS A 64 30.75 7.13 59.06
CA LYS A 64 29.79 6.01 59.06
C LYS A 64 28.38 6.51 58.85
N GLU A 65 27.98 7.61 59.49
CA GLU A 65 26.66 8.21 59.32
C GLU A 65 26.47 8.71 57.89
N SER A 66 27.45 9.46 57.35
CA SER A 66 27.41 9.93 55.97
C SER A 66 27.34 8.77 54.95
N LEU A 67 28.09 7.70 55.18
CA LEU A 67 28.06 6.51 54.34
C LEU A 67 26.70 5.80 54.43
N SER A 68 26.15 5.66 55.64
CA SER A 68 24.83 5.07 55.88
C SER A 68 23.74 5.85 55.12
N GLN A 69 23.74 7.18 55.24
CA GLN A 69 22.82 8.05 54.52
C GLN A 69 22.99 7.94 52.99
N SER A 70 24.23 7.87 52.51
CA SER A 70 24.51 7.70 51.08
C SER A 70 23.99 6.36 50.55
N VAL A 71 24.12 5.27 51.32
CA VAL A 71 23.58 3.95 50.95
C VAL A 71 22.06 3.97 50.91
N ILE A 72 21.41 4.57 51.90
CA ILE A 72 19.95 4.71 51.92
C ILE A 72 19.47 5.52 50.72
N LEU A 73 20.10 6.67 50.45
CA LEU A 73 19.77 7.49 49.29
C LEU A 73 19.96 6.73 47.96
N ALA A 74 21.03 5.96 47.84
CA ALA A 74 21.28 5.14 46.67
C ALA A 74 20.20 4.05 46.50
N GLN A 75 19.78 3.41 47.58
CA GLN A 75 18.69 2.42 47.58
C GLN A 75 17.35 3.06 47.20
N GLU A 76 17.00 4.20 47.80
CA GLU A 76 15.78 4.94 47.47
C GLU A 76 15.78 5.40 46.00
N THR A 77 16.92 5.89 45.51
CA THR A 77 17.06 6.31 44.11
C THR A 77 16.94 5.12 43.18
N ALA A 78 17.58 3.99 43.50
CA ALA A 78 17.49 2.77 42.71
C ALA A 78 16.04 2.25 42.65
N GLU A 79 15.34 2.22 43.78
CA GLU A 79 13.94 1.79 43.80
C GLU A 79 13.08 2.79 43.03
N LYS A 80 13.25 4.10 43.22
CA LYS A 80 12.51 5.13 42.47
C LYS A 80 12.71 5.01 40.95
N VAL A 81 13.95 4.79 40.51
CA VAL A 81 14.26 4.59 39.08
C VAL A 81 13.58 3.32 38.56
N LYS A 82 13.62 2.23 39.34
CA LYS A 82 12.98 0.97 38.99
C LYS A 82 11.45 1.11 38.90
N THR A 83 10.81 1.79 39.85
CA THR A 83 9.36 2.03 39.82
C THR A 83 8.99 2.90 38.63
N SER A 84 9.72 4.00 38.40
CA SER A 84 9.49 4.88 37.24
C SER A 84 9.63 4.13 35.92
N ALA A 85 10.67 3.30 35.77
CA ALA A 85 10.86 2.49 34.58
C ALA A 85 9.74 1.45 34.38
N ASN A 86 9.26 0.83 35.46
CA ASN A 86 8.12 -0.09 35.39
C ASN A 86 6.82 0.61 35.01
N ASP A 87 6.55 1.78 35.58
CA ASP A 87 5.36 2.58 35.25
C ASP A 87 5.39 3.07 33.81
N GLU A 88 6.54 3.57 33.35
CA GLU A 88 6.75 3.96 31.95
C GLU A 88 6.59 2.77 31.00
N ALA A 89 7.14 1.61 31.33
CA ALA A 89 6.99 0.39 30.54
C ALA A 89 5.52 -0.06 30.47
N ALA A 90 4.81 -0.04 31.59
CA ALA A 90 3.38 -0.38 31.63
C ALA A 90 2.53 0.58 30.79
N ASN A 91 2.81 1.88 30.89
CA ASN A 91 2.16 2.90 30.07
C ASN A 91 2.46 2.73 28.58
N LEU A 92 3.70 2.42 28.22
CA LEU A 92 4.10 2.18 26.85
C LEU A 92 3.38 0.96 26.26
N VAL A 93 3.32 -0.14 27.01
CA VAL A 93 2.59 -1.35 26.59
C VAL A 93 1.10 -1.06 26.42
N SER A 94 0.49 -0.36 27.37
CA SER A 94 -0.91 0.05 27.28
C SER A 94 -1.19 0.90 26.05
N LYS A 95 -0.33 1.91 25.79
CA LYS A 95 -0.43 2.76 24.61
C LYS A 95 -0.24 1.98 23.31
N ALA A 96 0.76 1.11 23.24
CA ALA A 96 1.00 0.27 22.07
C ALA A 96 -0.20 -0.64 21.78
N ASN A 97 -0.82 -1.21 22.81
CA ASN A 97 -2.03 -2.02 22.66
C ASN A 97 -3.23 -1.19 22.17
N TYR A 98 -3.41 0.01 22.71
CA TYR A 98 -4.45 0.94 22.26
C TYR A 98 -4.24 1.34 20.78
N ASP A 99 -3.04 1.76 20.42
CA ASP A 99 -2.70 2.19 19.07
C ASP A 99 -2.85 1.03 18.07
N ALA A 100 -2.43 -0.18 18.45
CA ALA A 100 -2.62 -1.38 17.64
C ALA A 100 -4.09 -1.72 17.43
N GLN A 101 -4.90 -1.66 18.49
CA GLN A 101 -6.34 -1.91 18.40
C GLN A 101 -7.03 -0.86 17.53
N HIS A 102 -6.68 0.42 17.73
CA HIS A 102 -7.19 1.53 16.92
C HIS A 102 -6.84 1.35 15.43
N LEU A 103 -5.60 0.99 15.13
CA LEU A 103 -5.15 0.72 13.75
C LEU A 103 -5.95 -0.43 13.11
N ILE A 104 -6.17 -1.52 13.86
CA ILE A 104 -6.97 -2.66 13.39
C ILE A 104 -8.41 -2.23 13.10
N ASP A 105 -9.01 -1.44 13.99
CA ASP A 105 -10.39 -1.00 13.83
C ASP A 105 -10.54 -0.01 12.66
N GLU A 106 -9.57 0.89 12.47
CA GLU A 106 -9.53 1.78 11.30
C GLU A 106 -9.34 0.99 10.00
N ALA A 107 -8.42 0.00 9.99
CA ALA A 107 -8.19 -0.86 8.85
C ALA A 107 -9.44 -1.69 8.50
N LYS A 108 -10.13 -2.25 9.50
CA LYS A 108 -11.41 -2.95 9.31
C LYS A 108 -12.49 -2.02 8.75
N SER A 109 -12.57 -0.79 9.26
CA SER A 109 -13.53 0.21 8.77
C SER A 109 -13.29 0.53 7.29
N LYS A 110 -12.03 0.84 6.92
CA LYS A 110 -11.64 1.08 5.52
C LYS A 110 -11.88 -0.14 4.62
N ALA A 111 -11.55 -1.34 5.09
CA ALA A 111 -11.81 -2.57 4.34
C ALA A 111 -13.31 -2.78 4.09
N ASN A 112 -14.15 -2.57 5.11
CA ASN A 112 -15.60 -2.65 4.96
C ASN A 112 -16.15 -1.59 3.99
N GLN A 113 -15.59 -0.38 4.01
CA GLN A 113 -15.95 0.67 3.06
C GLN A 113 -15.60 0.27 1.63
N ILE A 114 -14.38 -0.20 1.38
CA ILE A 114 -13.94 -0.68 0.07
C ILE A 114 -14.84 -1.82 -0.42
N LEU A 115 -15.20 -2.77 0.44
CA LEU A 115 -16.09 -3.86 0.07
C LEU A 115 -17.49 -3.37 -0.32
N ARG A 116 -18.02 -2.36 0.38
CA ARG A 116 -19.32 -1.75 0.04
C ARG A 116 -19.24 -1.04 -1.30
N ASP A 117 -18.23 -0.20 -1.50
CA ASP A 117 -18.03 0.56 -2.73
C ASP A 117 -17.85 -0.40 -3.93
N ALA A 118 -17.04 -1.44 -3.78
CA ALA A 118 -16.85 -2.47 -4.81
C ALA A 118 -18.15 -3.25 -5.09
N THR A 119 -18.95 -3.54 -4.07
CA THR A 119 -20.24 -4.23 -4.24
C THR A 119 -21.24 -3.35 -4.98
N ASP A 120 -21.30 -2.06 -4.67
CA ASP A 120 -22.22 -1.14 -5.33
C ASP A 120 -21.78 -0.85 -6.77
N GLU A 121 -20.48 -0.75 -7.02
CA GLU A 121 -19.93 -0.68 -8.37
C GLU A 121 -20.26 -1.94 -9.18
N ALA A 122 -20.07 -3.13 -8.60
CA ALA A 122 -20.41 -4.40 -9.26
C ALA A 122 -21.90 -4.48 -9.62
N LYS A 123 -22.79 -4.01 -8.73
CA LYS A 123 -24.22 -3.89 -9.05
C LYS A 123 -24.48 -2.92 -10.19
N ARG A 124 -23.83 -1.77 -10.20
CA ARG A 124 -23.97 -0.77 -11.27
C ARG A 124 -23.57 -1.36 -12.62
N VAL A 125 -22.38 -1.96 -12.69
CA VAL A 125 -21.88 -2.62 -13.91
C VAL A 125 -22.82 -3.76 -14.35
N ALA A 126 -23.36 -4.54 -13.42
CA ALA A 126 -24.34 -5.58 -13.73
C ALA A 126 -25.62 -5.00 -14.36
N VAL A 127 -26.13 -3.87 -13.86
CA VAL A 127 -27.29 -3.19 -14.45
C VAL A 127 -26.96 -2.64 -15.84
N GLU A 128 -25.83 -1.95 -15.99
CA GLU A 128 -25.40 -1.37 -17.27
C GLU A 128 -25.19 -2.45 -18.35
N THR A 129 -24.62 -3.60 -17.97
CA THR A 129 -24.42 -4.72 -18.90
C THR A 129 -25.75 -5.36 -19.33
N GLU A 130 -26.73 -5.49 -18.43
CA GLU A 130 -28.06 -5.97 -18.80
C GLU A 130 -28.81 -4.98 -19.70
N ASP A 131 -28.69 -3.68 -19.44
CA ASP A 131 -29.25 -2.63 -20.30
C ASP A 131 -28.60 -2.64 -21.70
N LEU A 132 -27.27 -2.78 -21.78
CA LEU A 132 -26.56 -2.90 -23.05
C LEU A 132 -26.97 -4.14 -23.84
N LYS A 133 -27.11 -5.30 -23.17
CA LYS A 133 -27.64 -6.52 -23.81
C LYS A 133 -29.05 -6.29 -24.34
N ARG A 134 -29.91 -5.63 -23.56
CA ARG A 134 -31.28 -5.29 -24.00
C ARG A 134 -31.26 -4.40 -25.23
N GLN A 135 -30.45 -3.35 -25.24
CA GLN A 135 -30.27 -2.46 -26.40
C GLN A 135 -29.77 -3.22 -27.62
N THR A 136 -28.76 -4.07 -27.44
CA THR A 136 -28.19 -4.92 -28.49
C THR A 136 -29.23 -5.86 -29.09
N ARG A 137 -30.06 -6.50 -28.25
CA ARG A 137 -31.15 -7.37 -28.72
C ARG A 137 -32.16 -6.60 -29.57
N VAL A 138 -32.55 -5.40 -29.15
CA VAL A 138 -33.47 -4.54 -29.92
C VAL A 138 -32.84 -4.10 -31.24
N PHE A 139 -31.56 -3.71 -31.22
CA PHE A 139 -30.82 -3.36 -32.42
C PHE A 139 -30.75 -4.53 -33.41
N HIS A 140 -30.38 -5.73 -32.93
CA HIS A 140 -30.35 -6.94 -33.74
C HIS A 140 -31.71 -7.25 -34.36
N GLN A 141 -32.81 -7.15 -33.60
CA GLN A 141 -34.17 -7.34 -34.14
C GLN A 141 -34.51 -6.33 -35.23
N ARG A 142 -34.13 -5.05 -35.07
CA ARG A 142 -34.33 -4.02 -36.09
C ARG A 142 -33.50 -4.28 -37.34
N LEU A 143 -32.26 -4.73 -37.18
CA LEU A 143 -31.37 -5.08 -38.29
C LEU A 143 -31.93 -6.24 -39.11
N VAL A 144 -32.36 -7.31 -38.44
CA VAL A 144 -33.00 -8.46 -39.10
C VAL A 144 -34.25 -8.00 -39.86
N ALA A 145 -35.13 -7.24 -39.23
CA ALA A 145 -36.34 -6.74 -39.90
C ALA A 145 -36.02 -5.84 -41.11
N ALA A 146 -34.98 -5.02 -41.05
CA ALA A 146 -34.54 -4.20 -42.17
C ALA A 146 -34.03 -5.04 -43.34
N ILE A 147 -33.23 -6.07 -43.06
CA ILE A 147 -32.72 -7.01 -44.07
C ILE A 147 -33.86 -7.84 -44.66
N GLU A 148 -34.77 -8.37 -43.84
CA GLU A 148 -35.97 -9.10 -44.30
C GLU A 148 -36.86 -8.21 -45.18
N GLY A 149 -37.00 -6.92 -44.82
CA GLY A 149 -37.70 -5.94 -45.65
C GLY A 149 -37.03 -5.73 -47.01
N GLN A 150 -35.70 -5.57 -47.04
CA GLN A 150 -34.93 -5.47 -48.28
C GLN A 150 -35.01 -6.75 -49.12
N LEU A 151 -34.91 -7.91 -48.50
CA LEU A 151 -35.04 -9.21 -49.15
C LEU A 151 -36.45 -9.40 -49.73
N GLY A 152 -37.48 -8.93 -49.03
CA GLY A 152 -38.86 -8.91 -49.52
C GLY A 152 -39.03 -8.04 -50.75
N LEU A 153 -38.37 -6.88 -50.80
CA LEU A 153 -38.36 -6.00 -51.98
C LEU A 153 -37.62 -6.66 -53.16
N THR A 154 -36.46 -7.30 -52.93
CA THR A 154 -35.73 -8.01 -53.98
C THR A 154 -36.48 -9.23 -54.51
N ASN A 155 -37.23 -9.92 -53.64
CA ASN A 155 -38.06 -11.07 -54.03
C ASN A 155 -39.48 -10.64 -54.49
N SER A 156 -39.72 -9.35 -54.70
CA SER A 156 -41.00 -8.84 -55.22
C SER A 156 -41.27 -9.42 -56.63
N PRO A 157 -42.52 -9.83 -56.93
CA PRO A 157 -42.90 -10.28 -58.26
C PRO A 157 -42.72 -9.20 -59.34
N GLU A 158 -42.59 -7.92 -58.97
CA GLU A 158 -42.22 -6.83 -59.88
C GLU A 158 -40.83 -7.05 -60.50
N TRP A 159 -39.86 -7.59 -59.73
CA TRP A 159 -38.57 -7.99 -60.30
C TRP A 159 -38.71 -9.19 -61.22
N THR A 160 -39.59 -10.14 -60.89
CA THR A 160 -39.90 -11.28 -61.77
C THR A 160 -40.51 -10.83 -63.09
N GLU A 161 -41.34 -9.78 -63.08
CA GLU A 161 -41.92 -9.16 -64.27
C GLU A 161 -40.86 -8.38 -65.07
N LEU A 162 -40.09 -7.51 -64.42
CA LEU A 162 -39.02 -6.72 -65.05
C LEU A 162 -37.89 -7.58 -65.64
N LEU A 163 -37.64 -8.75 -65.05
CA LEU A 163 -36.65 -9.72 -65.51
C LEU A 163 -37.25 -10.79 -66.43
N GLN A 164 -38.53 -10.69 -66.84
CA GLN A 164 -39.06 -11.58 -67.86
C GLN A 164 -38.25 -11.43 -69.17
N PRO A 165 -37.96 -12.53 -69.88
CA PRO A 165 -37.29 -12.46 -71.17
C PRO A 165 -38.02 -11.50 -72.11
N THR A 166 -37.29 -10.56 -72.71
CA THR A 166 -37.86 -9.49 -73.54
C THR A 166 -38.68 -10.04 -74.73
N ALA A 167 -38.47 -11.31 -75.10
CA ALA A 167 -39.27 -12.03 -76.08
C ALA A 167 -40.79 -12.08 -75.74
N VAL A 168 -41.15 -12.13 -74.46
CA VAL A 168 -42.57 -12.15 -74.02
C VAL A 168 -43.26 -10.81 -74.32
N TYR A 169 -42.53 -9.70 -74.23
CA TYR A 169 -43.06 -8.38 -74.55
C TYR A 169 -43.18 -8.13 -76.06
N LEU A 170 -42.29 -8.70 -76.88
CA LEU A 170 -42.39 -8.59 -78.35
C LEU A 170 -43.63 -9.33 -78.89
N GLN A 171 -43.95 -10.50 -78.35
CA GLN A 171 -45.07 -11.32 -78.87
C GLN A 171 -46.45 -10.67 -78.64
N ASN A 172 -46.60 -9.87 -77.58
CA ASN A 172 -47.85 -9.16 -77.27
C ASN A 172 -47.94 -7.78 -77.95
N SER A 173 -46.81 -7.20 -78.36
CA SER A 173 -46.77 -5.88 -79.01
C SER A 173 -47.37 -5.90 -80.42
N ASP A 174 -47.24 -7.02 -81.14
CA ASP A 174 -47.77 -7.16 -82.50
C ASP A 174 -49.31 -7.31 -82.51
N ALA A 175 -49.87 -7.95 -81.47
CA ALA A 175 -51.31 -8.08 -81.29
C ALA A 175 -51.96 -6.75 -80.84
N ALA A 176 -51.34 -6.04 -79.90
CA ALA A 176 -51.85 -4.75 -79.41
C ALA A 176 -51.72 -3.63 -80.46
N PHE A 177 -50.69 -3.66 -81.31
CA PHE A 177 -50.55 -2.72 -82.42
C PHE A 177 -51.63 -2.93 -83.49
N ARG A 178 -51.95 -4.19 -83.83
CA ARG A 178 -53.02 -4.52 -84.79
C ARG A 178 -54.40 -4.05 -84.31
N GLU A 179 -54.75 -4.27 -83.03
CA GLU A 179 -56.03 -3.82 -82.48
C GLU A 179 -56.19 -2.29 -82.57
N VAL A 180 -55.12 -1.54 -82.37
CA VAL A 180 -55.15 -0.07 -82.46
C VAL A 180 -55.20 0.41 -83.91
N VAL A 181 -54.54 -0.28 -84.85
CA VAL A 181 -54.57 0.05 -86.28
C VAL A 181 -55.94 -0.25 -86.90
N GLU A 182 -56.55 -1.38 -86.55
CA GLU A 182 -57.91 -1.77 -87.00
C GLU A 182 -58.96 -0.76 -86.55
N LYS A 183 -58.83 -0.25 -85.32
CA LYS A 183 -59.80 0.67 -84.71
C LYS A 183 -59.70 2.12 -85.21
N VAL A 184 -58.61 2.49 -85.87
CA VAL A 184 -58.34 3.89 -86.28
C VAL A 184 -58.42 4.08 -87.80
N LEU A 185 -58.12 3.06 -88.60
CA LEU A 185 -58.00 3.20 -90.07
C LEU A 185 -59.07 2.46 -90.89
N GLU A 186 -59.93 1.63 -90.27
CA GLU A 186 -61.04 0.89 -90.94
C GLU A 186 -60.63 0.21 -92.28
N GLU A 187 -59.40 -0.28 -92.38
CA GLU A 187 -58.87 -1.02 -93.54
C GLU A 187 -58.25 -2.34 -93.06
N GLU A 188 -58.64 -3.46 -93.67
CA GLU A 188 -58.07 -4.78 -93.37
C GLU A 188 -56.64 -4.87 -93.91
N VAL A 189 -55.66 -5.05 -93.00
CA VAL A 189 -54.26 -5.30 -93.37
C VAL A 189 -54.15 -6.76 -93.84
N PRO A 190 -53.60 -7.04 -95.04
CA PRO A 190 -53.51 -8.40 -95.55
C PRO A 190 -52.50 -9.22 -94.74
N GLU A 191 -52.83 -10.50 -94.51
CA GLU A 191 -51.90 -11.48 -93.95
C GLU A 191 -50.68 -11.59 -94.86
N THR A 192 -49.52 -11.21 -94.35
CA THR A 192 -48.24 -11.58 -94.93
C THR A 192 -47.65 -12.68 -94.06
N ASP A 193 -47.56 -13.89 -94.63
CA ASP A 193 -46.78 -15.00 -94.10
C ASP A 193 -45.30 -14.61 -94.11
N ASP A 194 -44.83 -13.95 -93.05
CA ASP A 194 -43.40 -13.84 -92.78
C ASP A 194 -42.95 -15.09 -92.00
N GLU A 195 -42.51 -16.11 -92.73
CA GLU A 195 -41.73 -17.26 -92.25
C GLU A 195 -40.33 -16.88 -91.71
N LEU A 196 -40.23 -15.79 -90.95
CA LEU A 196 -39.04 -15.44 -90.19
C LEU A 196 -39.46 -15.19 -88.75
N SER A 197 -39.78 -16.27 -88.03
CA SER A 197 -39.65 -16.27 -86.59
C SER A 197 -38.19 -15.98 -86.28
N VAL A 198 -37.87 -14.70 -86.01
CA VAL A 198 -36.58 -14.34 -85.43
C VAL A 198 -36.57 -15.03 -84.06
N ASP A 199 -35.82 -16.12 -83.95
CA ASP A 199 -35.63 -16.85 -82.70
C ASP A 199 -34.94 -15.92 -81.70
N ALA A 200 -35.74 -15.16 -80.96
CA ALA A 200 -35.30 -14.26 -79.90
C ALA A 200 -34.85 -15.03 -78.64
N THR A 201 -34.86 -16.35 -78.67
CA THR A 201 -34.31 -17.26 -77.65
C THR A 201 -32.87 -17.64 -77.98
N ARG A 202 -32.00 -16.64 -78.20
CA ARG A 202 -30.55 -16.90 -78.30
C ARG A 202 -30.07 -17.45 -76.94
N GLN A 203 -30.11 -18.77 -76.79
CA GLN A 203 -29.42 -19.48 -75.73
C GLN A 203 -27.93 -19.20 -75.94
N PHE A 204 -27.25 -18.77 -74.88
CA PHE A 204 -25.81 -18.52 -74.93
C PHE A 204 -25.11 -19.70 -75.59
N THR A 205 -24.23 -19.42 -76.55
CA THR A 205 -23.38 -20.47 -77.10
C THR A 205 -22.49 -21.04 -75.98
N PRO A 206 -22.05 -22.32 -76.05
CA PRO A 206 -21.21 -22.92 -75.02
C PRO A 206 -19.96 -22.08 -74.68
N GLU A 207 -19.42 -21.34 -75.65
CA GLU A 207 -18.28 -20.42 -75.47
C GLU A 207 -18.65 -19.16 -74.67
N GLU A 208 -19.83 -18.58 -74.90
CA GLU A 208 -20.31 -17.40 -74.15
C GLU A 208 -20.65 -17.77 -72.70
N MET A 209 -21.14 -19.00 -72.45
CA MET A 209 -21.32 -19.54 -71.10
C MET A 209 -19.98 -19.74 -70.37
N GLU A 210 -18.96 -20.26 -71.05
CA GLU A 210 -17.61 -20.38 -70.47
C GLU A 210 -17.00 -19.02 -70.14
N GLU A 211 -17.23 -18.00 -70.97
CA GLU A 211 -16.75 -16.63 -70.70
C GLU A 211 -17.48 -16.02 -69.49
N LEU A 212 -18.80 -16.23 -69.39
CA LEU A 212 -19.59 -15.80 -68.24
C LEU A 212 -19.11 -16.49 -66.95
N GLN A 213 -18.85 -17.80 -67.03
CA GLN A 213 -18.38 -18.61 -65.90
C GLN A 213 -16.98 -18.19 -65.45
N ARG A 214 -16.07 -17.92 -66.40
CA ARG A 214 -14.77 -17.30 -66.10
C ARG A 214 -14.89 -15.96 -65.42
N ARG A 215 -15.87 -15.14 -65.82
CA ARG A 215 -16.08 -13.81 -65.25
C ARG A 215 -16.67 -13.85 -63.85
N VAL A 216 -17.55 -14.82 -63.57
CA VAL A 216 -18.05 -15.11 -62.21
C VAL A 216 -16.92 -15.62 -61.32
N GLU A 217 -16.09 -16.54 -61.82
CA GLU A 217 -14.93 -17.06 -61.08
C GLU A 217 -13.90 -15.95 -60.78
N ALA A 218 -13.64 -15.06 -61.73
CA ALA A 218 -12.77 -13.90 -61.51
C ALA A 218 -13.35 -12.93 -60.45
N GLY A 219 -14.67 -12.71 -60.47
CA GLY A 219 -15.36 -11.91 -59.45
C GLY A 219 -15.29 -12.54 -58.06
N ASN A 220 -15.50 -13.85 -57.95
CA ASN A 220 -15.38 -14.60 -56.69
C ASN A 220 -13.95 -14.58 -56.16
N LYS A 221 -12.94 -14.70 -57.04
CA LYS A 221 -11.54 -14.59 -56.66
C LYS A 221 -11.19 -13.20 -56.12
N HIS A 222 -11.71 -12.14 -56.74
CA HIS A 222 -11.54 -10.77 -56.25
C HIS A 222 -12.21 -10.59 -54.87
N LEU A 223 -13.36 -11.22 -54.64
CA LEU A 223 -14.03 -11.20 -53.33
C LEU A 223 -13.19 -11.91 -52.26
N GLU A 224 -12.64 -13.09 -52.57
CA GLU A 224 -11.75 -13.82 -51.66
C GLU A 224 -10.45 -13.05 -51.37
N GLU A 225 -9.88 -12.35 -52.36
CA GLU A 225 -8.70 -11.50 -52.16
C GLU A 225 -9.03 -10.32 -51.24
N THR A 226 -10.20 -9.68 -51.40
CA THR A 226 -10.66 -8.63 -50.48
C THR A 226 -10.96 -9.14 -49.07
N GLN A 227 -11.46 -10.38 -48.92
CA GLN A 227 -11.65 -11.01 -47.61
C GLN A 227 -10.32 -11.39 -46.94
N LYS A 228 -9.31 -11.81 -47.70
CA LYS A 228 -7.97 -12.10 -47.15
C LYS A 228 -7.25 -10.83 -46.70
N ILE A 229 -7.40 -9.71 -47.40
CA ILE A 229 -6.83 -8.42 -46.96
C ILE A 229 -7.43 -7.99 -45.61
N ALA A 230 -8.70 -8.29 -45.32
CA ALA A 230 -9.33 -7.97 -44.03
C ALA A 230 -8.88 -8.87 -42.86
N ILE A 231 -8.20 -10.00 -43.11
CA ILE A 231 -7.75 -10.94 -42.06
C ILE A 231 -6.25 -10.75 -41.71
N VAL A 232 -5.48 -10.06 -42.56
CA VAL A 232 -4.03 -9.86 -42.36
C VAL A 232 -3.73 -8.66 -41.43
N ASP A 233 -4.68 -7.75 -41.19
CA ASP A 233 -4.46 -6.53 -40.37
C ASP A 233 -4.69 -6.73 -38.85
N ASP A 234 -5.09 -7.93 -38.39
CA ASP A 234 -5.41 -8.20 -36.97
C ASP A 234 -4.38 -9.11 -36.26
N ASN A 235 -3.26 -9.46 -36.90
CA ASN A 235 -2.26 -10.41 -36.35
C ASN A 235 -0.84 -9.85 -36.13
N GLU A 236 -0.67 -8.53 -36.08
CA GLU A 236 0.56 -7.88 -35.58
C GLU A 236 0.25 -6.85 -34.48
N ALA A 237 -0.25 -7.32 -33.34
CA ALA A 237 -0.31 -6.52 -32.12
C ALA A 237 -0.23 -7.40 -30.86
N ASP A 238 0.81 -8.22 -30.75
CA ASP A 238 1.18 -8.84 -29.48
C ASP A 238 2.70 -8.68 -29.27
N SER A 239 3.10 -7.50 -28.81
CA SER A 239 4.39 -7.29 -28.17
C SER A 239 4.15 -6.63 -26.82
N GLU A 240 4.47 -7.39 -25.77
CA GLU A 240 4.35 -7.10 -24.35
C GLU A 240 4.84 -5.68 -23.97
N ILE A 241 3.95 -4.88 -23.39
CA ILE A 241 4.32 -3.62 -22.71
C ILE A 241 4.70 -3.96 -21.27
N ASN A 242 6.01 -3.94 -20.98
CA ASN A 242 6.56 -4.09 -19.64
C ASN A 242 6.43 -2.77 -18.85
N LEU A 243 5.64 -2.79 -17.77
CA LEU A 243 5.16 -1.63 -17.01
C LEU A 243 6.06 -1.18 -15.83
N ASN A 244 7.37 -1.39 -15.89
CA ASN A 244 8.28 -0.94 -14.84
C ASN A 244 9.39 -0.03 -15.38
N GLU A 245 9.11 1.26 -15.54
CA GLU A 245 10.10 2.34 -15.34
C GLU A 245 9.40 3.71 -15.34
N THR A 246 9.23 4.29 -14.15
CA THR A 246 8.84 5.68 -13.95
C THR A 246 10.02 6.58 -14.29
N GLN A 247 10.00 7.24 -15.47
CA GLN A 247 10.89 8.37 -15.75
C GLN A 247 10.10 9.68 -15.83
N THR A 248 10.44 10.56 -14.90
CA THR A 248 9.92 11.90 -14.67
C THR A 248 10.38 12.84 -15.80
N PHE A 249 9.43 13.48 -16.49
CA PHE A 249 9.72 14.53 -17.46
C PHE A 249 10.22 15.81 -16.76
N LYS A 250 11.48 16.20 -17.01
CA LYS A 250 11.95 17.57 -16.82
C LYS A 250 11.59 18.38 -18.05
N LEU A 251 10.72 19.39 -17.90
CA LEU A 251 10.53 20.44 -18.90
C LEU A 251 11.77 21.35 -18.91
N ASN A 252 12.52 21.31 -20.00
CA ASN A 252 13.46 22.36 -20.40
C ASN A 252 12.73 23.28 -21.37
N ILE A 253 12.48 24.52 -20.95
CA ILE A 253 12.09 25.62 -21.84
C ILE A 253 13.34 26.48 -21.98
N GLU A 254 13.92 26.53 -23.18
CA GLU A 254 14.94 27.51 -23.58
C GLU A 254 14.30 28.60 -24.45
N GLU A 255 14.69 29.83 -24.12
CA GLU A 255 14.55 31.17 -24.74
C GLU A 255 13.15 31.72 -25.10
#